data_AF-A0A5C6P1R6-F1
#
_entry.id   AF-A0A5C6P1R6-F1
#
_cell.length_a   1.000
_cell.length_b   1.000
_cell.length_c   1.000
_cell.angle_alpha   90.00
_cell.angle_beta   90.00
_cell.angle_gamma   90.00
#
_symmetry.space_group_name_H-M   'P 1'
#
loop_
_entity.id
_entity.type
_entity.pdbx_description
1 polymer ?
#
loop_
_entity_poly.entity_id
_entity_poly.type
_entity_poly.pdbx_seq_one_letter_code
_entity_poly.pdbx_strand_id
1 'polypeptide(L)'
;MAPCKKHAYDAEFKLKAISHAVEHGNRAAAREFNVNESMVWKWRKQQDNLRQVKKTQRSFRGNKARSGLTKELQPLDIGVNRAFEARLRTAWERWMTEGEHTFTKTGRQRRATYVTICQWIVNAWADISVSTVVRAFRKAGIVTEMPDNTSNTDPDDDFDETEPAMLDAVFAQLFNSDTEEEEFEGFLDEE
;
A
#
# COMPACT_ATOMS: atom_id res chain seq x y z
N MET A 1 6.98 -33.12 -12.03
CA MET A 1 5.57 -32.86 -11.67
C MET A 1 5.24 -31.45 -12.09
N ALA A 2 4.24 -31.26 -12.95
CA ALA A 2 3.80 -29.92 -13.35
C ALA A 2 3.24 -29.16 -12.13
N PRO A 3 3.48 -27.84 -12.00
CA PRO A 3 2.97 -27.06 -10.88
C PRO A 3 1.43 -27.06 -10.89
N CYS A 4 0.82 -27.53 -9.80
CA CYS A 4 -0.62 -27.49 -9.62
C CYS A 4 -1.08 -26.03 -9.56
N LYS A 5 -1.89 -25.59 -10.52
CA LYS A 5 -2.47 -24.24 -10.53
C LYS A 5 -3.22 -24.01 -9.22
N LYS A 6 -2.87 -22.95 -8.48
CA LYS A 6 -3.60 -22.55 -7.27
C LYS A 6 -5.00 -22.08 -7.67
N HIS A 7 -6.03 -22.81 -7.25
CA HIS A 7 -7.43 -22.43 -7.49
C HIS A 7 -7.95 -21.53 -6.35
N ALA A 8 -8.55 -20.41 -6.72
CA ALA A 8 -9.30 -19.55 -5.81
C ALA A 8 -10.78 -19.90 -5.88
N TYR A 9 -11.39 -20.25 -4.75
CA TYR A 9 -12.78 -20.69 -4.67
C TYR A 9 -13.67 -19.59 -4.11
N ASP A 10 -14.82 -19.37 -4.74
CA ASP A 10 -15.83 -18.39 -4.31
C ASP A 10 -16.54 -18.87 -3.05
N ALA A 11 -17.08 -17.94 -2.25
CA ALA A 11 -17.77 -18.26 -1.00
C ALA A 11 -18.99 -19.17 -1.24
N GLU A 12 -19.73 -18.96 -2.33
CA GLU A 12 -20.86 -19.82 -2.71
C GLU A 12 -20.43 -21.26 -3.02
N PHE A 13 -19.33 -21.44 -3.77
CA PHE A 13 -18.77 -22.77 -4.04
C PHE A 13 -18.36 -23.47 -2.73
N LYS A 14 -17.69 -22.74 -1.83
CA LYS A 14 -17.28 -23.29 -0.53
C LYS A 14 -18.50 -23.72 0.30
N LEU A 15 -19.58 -22.94 0.31
CA LEU A 15 -20.82 -23.29 1.01
C LEU A 15 -21.50 -24.52 0.41
N LYS A 16 -21.50 -24.66 -0.92
CA LYS A 16 -22.02 -25.87 -1.61
C LYS A 16 -21.20 -27.12 -1.27
N ALA A 17 -19.88 -27.01 -1.21
CA ALA A 17 -19.03 -28.12 -0.78
C ALA A 17 -19.27 -28.48 0.70
N ILE A 18 -19.52 -27.49 1.57
CA ILE A 18 -19.86 -27.71 2.98
C ILE A 18 -21.22 -28.42 3.11
N SER A 19 -22.26 -28.00 2.38
CA SER A 19 -23.58 -28.64 2.49
C SER A 19 -23.50 -30.12 2.12
N HIS A 20 -22.80 -30.44 1.03
CA HIS A 20 -22.57 -31.82 0.63
C HIS A 20 -21.73 -32.60 1.66
N ALA A 21 -20.73 -31.96 2.28
CA ALA A 21 -19.90 -32.58 3.32
C ALA A 21 -20.65 -32.82 4.65
N VAL A 22 -21.72 -32.08 4.93
CA VAL A 22 -22.60 -32.32 6.08
C VAL A 22 -23.43 -33.58 5.85
N GLU A 23 -23.88 -33.81 4.62
CA GLU A 23 -24.70 -34.97 4.26
C GLU A 23 -23.88 -36.25 4.04
N HIS A 24 -22.73 -36.15 3.35
CA HIS A 24 -21.97 -37.32 2.87
C HIS A 24 -20.55 -37.44 3.49
N GLY A 25 -20.14 -36.47 4.30
CA GLY A 25 -18.80 -36.40 4.90
C GLY A 25 -17.75 -35.68 4.02
N ASN A 26 -16.65 -35.26 4.66
CA ASN A 26 -15.63 -34.42 4.02
C ASN A 26 -14.93 -35.12 2.84
N ARG A 27 -14.64 -36.41 2.97
CA ARG A 27 -13.98 -37.22 1.94
C ARG A 27 -14.86 -37.45 0.70
N ALA A 28 -16.17 -37.57 0.88
CA ALA A 28 -17.11 -37.67 -0.24
C ALA A 28 -17.20 -36.34 -1.00
N ALA A 29 -17.34 -35.21 -0.28
CA ALA A 29 -17.32 -33.89 -0.88
C ALA A 29 -15.98 -33.56 -1.58
N ALA A 30 -14.86 -33.98 -1.02
CA ALA A 30 -13.55 -33.81 -1.65
C ALA A 30 -13.48 -34.47 -3.03
N ARG A 31 -14.04 -35.69 -3.16
CA ARG A 31 -14.10 -36.41 -4.43
C ARG A 31 -15.07 -35.77 -5.42
N GLU A 32 -16.28 -35.40 -4.96
CA GLU A 32 -17.31 -34.82 -5.83
C GLU A 32 -16.91 -33.46 -6.39
N PHE A 33 -16.34 -32.59 -5.55
CA PHE A 33 -15.96 -31.24 -5.94
C PHE A 33 -14.52 -31.14 -6.47
N ASN A 34 -13.79 -32.26 -6.55
CA ASN A 34 -12.37 -32.34 -6.90
C ASN A 34 -11.52 -31.32 -6.11
N VAL A 35 -11.74 -31.28 -4.79
CA VAL A 35 -11.03 -30.40 -3.86
C VAL A 35 -10.32 -31.24 -2.80
N ASN A 36 -9.23 -30.72 -2.26
CA ASN A 36 -8.51 -31.44 -1.21
C ASN A 36 -9.36 -31.49 0.07
N GLU A 37 -9.47 -32.65 0.71
CA GLU A 37 -10.29 -32.86 1.92
C GLU A 37 -9.96 -31.85 3.04
N SER A 38 -8.68 -31.50 3.17
CA SER A 38 -8.20 -30.50 4.12
C SER A 38 -8.83 -29.11 3.90
N MET A 39 -9.20 -28.78 2.66
CA MET A 39 -9.88 -27.51 2.35
C MET A 39 -11.34 -27.53 2.80
N VAL A 40 -12.05 -28.63 2.58
CA VAL A 40 -13.44 -28.81 3.04
C VAL A 40 -13.51 -28.68 4.56
N TRP A 41 -12.57 -29.31 5.27
CA TRP A 41 -12.45 -29.16 6.72
C TRP A 41 -12.23 -27.70 7.15
N LYS A 42 -11.29 -26.99 6.51
CA LYS A 42 -11.04 -25.56 6.79
C LYS A 42 -12.27 -24.70 6.53
N TRP A 43 -12.99 -24.94 5.43
CA TRP A 43 -14.19 -24.18 5.08
C TRP A 43 -15.33 -24.43 6.06
N ARG A 44 -15.50 -25.66 6.57
CA ARG A 44 -16.46 -25.94 7.64
C ARG A 44 -16.17 -25.14 8.91
N LYS A 45 -14.89 -25.02 9.30
CA LYS A 45 -14.49 -24.16 10.44
C LYS A 45 -14.76 -22.67 10.19
N GLN A 46 -14.80 -22.24 8.93
CA GLN A 46 -15.06 -20.86 8.51
C GLN A 46 -16.51 -20.64 8.04
N GLN A 47 -17.42 -21.57 8.30
CA GLN A 47 -18.76 -21.57 7.70
C GLN A 47 -19.56 -20.31 8.02
N ASP A 48 -19.53 -19.83 9.26
CA ASP A 48 -20.28 -18.63 9.67
C ASP A 48 -19.76 -17.38 8.96
N ASN A 49 -18.45 -17.24 8.85
CA ASN A 49 -17.82 -16.16 8.08
C ASN A 49 -18.18 -16.24 6.59
N LEU A 50 -18.25 -17.46 6.02
CA LEU A 50 -18.63 -17.67 4.62
C LEU A 50 -20.11 -17.29 4.35
N ARG A 51 -20.99 -17.41 5.35
CA ARG A 51 -22.41 -17.00 5.24
C ARG A 51 -22.59 -15.48 5.27
N GLN A 52 -21.70 -14.76 5.95
CA GLN A 52 -21.79 -13.30 6.11
C GLN A 52 -21.22 -12.53 4.91
N VAL A 53 -20.27 -13.11 4.16
CA VAL A 53 -19.63 -12.44 3.02
C VAL A 53 -20.44 -12.56 1.73
N LYS A 54 -20.11 -11.67 0.78
CA LYS A 54 -20.64 -11.76 -0.60
C LYS A 54 -20.27 -13.10 -1.23
N LYS A 55 -21.20 -13.68 -1.99
CA LYS A 55 -21.05 -14.98 -2.66
C LYS A 55 -19.80 -15.11 -3.54
N THR A 56 -19.40 -14.01 -4.18
CA THR A 56 -18.22 -13.92 -5.07
C THR A 56 -16.89 -13.77 -4.32
N GLN A 57 -16.90 -13.67 -2.99
CA GLN A 57 -15.69 -13.41 -2.22
C GLN A 57 -14.77 -14.65 -2.18
N ARG A 58 -13.58 -14.52 -2.76
CA ARG A 58 -12.59 -15.61 -2.91
C ARG A 58 -11.66 -15.75 -1.72
N SER A 59 -11.33 -14.64 -1.06
CA SER A 59 -10.39 -14.59 0.05
C SER A 59 -10.91 -13.70 1.18
N PHE A 60 -10.56 -14.05 2.41
CA PHE A 60 -10.76 -13.18 3.58
C PHE A 60 -9.56 -12.25 3.82
N ARG A 61 -8.65 -12.15 2.85
CA ARG A 61 -7.59 -11.15 2.86
C ARG A 61 -8.23 -9.83 2.44
N GLY A 62 -8.99 -9.23 3.35
CA GLY A 62 -9.34 -7.82 3.22
C GLY A 62 -8.06 -6.99 3.28
N ASN A 63 -8.10 -5.77 2.73
CA ASN A 63 -7.03 -4.80 2.86
C ASN A 63 -6.51 -4.86 4.30
N LYS A 64 -5.28 -5.35 4.48
CA LYS A 64 -4.55 -5.23 5.74
C LYS A 64 -4.76 -3.78 6.13
N ALA A 65 -5.45 -3.55 7.25
CA ALA A 65 -5.90 -2.23 7.66
C ALA A 65 -4.80 -1.22 7.31
N ARG A 66 -5.11 -0.25 6.45
CA ARG A 66 -4.28 0.96 6.30
C ARG A 66 -4.08 1.43 7.74
N SER A 67 -2.88 1.26 8.26
CA SER A 67 -2.39 1.73 9.56
C SER A 67 -3.49 2.20 10.51
N GLY A 68 -3.96 1.29 11.38
CA GLY A 68 -4.97 1.64 12.38
C GLY A 68 -4.50 2.81 13.24
N LEU A 69 -5.35 3.82 13.38
CA LEU A 69 -5.24 4.96 14.31
C LEU A 69 -4.08 5.97 14.09
N THR A 70 -3.05 5.72 13.28
CA THR A 70 -1.98 6.72 13.09
C THR A 70 -2.48 8.01 12.42
N LYS A 71 -3.41 7.88 11.48
CA LYS A 71 -4.04 9.01 10.78
C LYS A 71 -4.92 9.91 11.64
N GLU A 72 -5.23 9.50 12.87
CA GLU A 72 -6.15 10.22 13.75
C GLU A 72 -5.42 10.91 14.92
N LEU A 73 -4.24 10.42 15.30
CA LEU A 73 -3.55 10.86 16.52
C LEU A 73 -2.12 11.34 16.29
N GLN A 74 -1.53 11.16 15.10
CA GLN A 74 -0.15 11.57 14.83
C GLN A 74 -0.12 12.83 13.97
N PRO A 75 0.17 14.02 14.52
CA PRO A 75 0.24 15.29 13.77
C PRO A 75 1.12 15.20 12.53
N LEU A 76 2.19 14.42 12.62
CA LEU A 76 3.11 14.21 11.51
C LEU A 76 2.39 13.56 10.32
N ASP A 77 1.68 12.46 10.53
CA ASP A 77 0.93 11.75 9.48
C ASP A 77 -0.34 12.49 9.02
N ILE A 78 -0.93 13.31 9.89
CA ILE A 78 -2.16 14.05 9.62
C ILE A 78 -1.94 15.17 8.60
N GLY A 79 -0.79 15.84 8.63
CA GLY A 79 -0.57 17.05 7.83
C GLY A 79 0.85 17.25 7.32
N VAL A 80 1.85 17.06 8.18
CA VAL A 80 3.24 17.39 7.84
C VAL A 80 3.82 16.45 6.79
N ASN A 81 3.68 15.13 6.98
CA ASN A 81 4.13 14.11 6.02
C ASN A 81 3.40 14.25 4.69
N ARG A 82 2.09 14.56 4.70
CA ARG A 82 1.33 14.79 3.47
C ARG A 82 1.88 15.98 2.68
N ALA A 83 2.15 17.10 3.36
CA ALA A 83 2.73 18.28 2.73
C ALA A 83 4.16 18.00 2.22
N PHE A 84 4.98 17.33 3.03
CA PHE A 84 6.34 16.92 2.68
C PHE A 84 6.39 16.01 1.44
N GLU A 85 5.58 14.94 1.43
CA GLU A 85 5.50 13.99 0.32
C GLU A 85 5.02 14.67 -0.97
N ALA A 86 4.07 15.61 -0.87
CA ALA A 86 3.63 16.39 -2.03
C ALA A 86 4.78 17.21 -2.64
N ARG A 87 5.63 17.84 -1.81
CA ARG A 87 6.78 18.63 -2.27
C ARG A 87 7.86 17.76 -2.89
N LEU A 88 8.15 16.61 -2.29
CA LEU A 88 9.04 15.61 -2.89
C LEU A 88 8.52 15.11 -4.24
N ARG A 89 7.20 14.89 -4.35
CA ARG A 89 6.57 14.49 -5.61
C ARG A 89 6.73 15.55 -6.68
N THR A 90 6.46 16.82 -6.38
CA THR A 90 6.65 17.92 -7.33
C THR A 90 8.13 18.05 -7.75
N ALA A 91 9.08 17.91 -6.83
CA ALA A 91 10.50 17.95 -7.15
C ALA A 91 10.92 16.79 -8.07
N TRP A 92 10.39 15.59 -7.82
CA TRP A 92 10.60 14.43 -8.67
C TRP A 92 9.95 14.59 -10.05
N GLU A 93 8.71 15.06 -10.14
CA GLU A 93 8.00 15.31 -11.40
C GLU A 93 8.73 16.35 -12.26
N ARG A 94 9.18 17.44 -11.62
CA ARG A 94 10.01 18.45 -12.26
C ARG A 94 11.30 17.87 -12.80
N TRP A 95 12.00 17.06 -12.00
CA TRP A 95 13.22 16.39 -12.44
C TRP A 95 12.97 15.42 -13.60
N MET A 96 11.86 14.67 -13.57
CA MET A 96 11.44 13.79 -14.66
C MET A 96 11.15 14.56 -15.96
N THR A 97 10.66 15.79 -15.86
CA THR A 97 10.27 16.60 -17.02
C THR A 97 11.42 17.45 -17.58
N GLU A 98 12.33 17.93 -16.73
CA GLU A 98 13.38 18.88 -17.10
C GLU A 98 14.77 18.25 -17.34
N GLY A 99 15.02 17.02 -16.88
CA GLY A 99 16.36 16.44 -16.87
C GLY A 99 16.87 15.89 -18.21
N GLU A 100 18.15 16.13 -18.53
CA GLU A 100 18.89 15.25 -19.44
C GLU A 100 19.09 13.90 -18.75
N HIS A 101 18.21 12.97 -19.08
CA HIS A 101 18.20 11.65 -18.47
C HIS A 101 19.35 10.81 -18.99
N THR A 102 20.27 10.47 -18.11
CA THR A 102 21.31 9.51 -18.43
C THR A 102 20.71 8.12 -18.43
N PHE A 103 20.89 7.37 -19.53
CA PHE A 103 20.40 6.01 -19.66
C PHE A 103 21.50 5.01 -19.29
N THR A 104 21.11 3.87 -18.71
CA THR A 104 22.00 2.71 -18.60
C THR A 104 22.27 2.12 -19.98
N LYS A 105 23.31 1.30 -20.12
CA LYS A 105 23.60 0.56 -21.36
C LYS A 105 22.42 -0.33 -21.81
N THR A 106 21.52 -0.66 -20.88
CA THR A 106 20.27 -1.43 -21.08
C THR A 106 19.06 -0.55 -21.45
N GLY A 107 19.24 0.76 -21.61
CA GLY A 107 18.16 1.69 -21.97
C GLY A 107 17.23 2.09 -20.83
N ARG A 108 17.55 1.76 -19.56
CA ARG A 108 16.78 2.20 -18.39
C ARG A 108 17.24 3.61 -17.97
N GLN A 109 16.31 4.46 -17.60
CA GLN A 109 16.62 5.78 -17.05
C GLN A 109 17.34 5.62 -15.70
N ARG A 110 18.46 6.31 -15.51
CA ARG A 110 19.18 6.28 -14.24
C ARG A 110 18.39 6.99 -13.16
N ARG A 111 18.52 6.52 -11.92
CA ARG A 111 17.92 7.15 -10.74
C ARG A 111 18.59 8.51 -10.46
N ALA A 112 17.84 9.41 -9.84
CA ALA A 112 18.40 10.63 -9.29
C ALA A 112 19.53 10.30 -8.31
N THR A 113 20.61 11.09 -8.33
CA THR A 113 21.72 10.86 -7.41
C THR A 113 21.29 11.14 -5.97
N TYR A 114 21.95 10.49 -5.01
CA TYR A 114 21.67 10.72 -3.58
C TYR A 114 21.79 12.21 -3.20
N VAL A 115 22.75 12.92 -3.77
CA VAL A 115 22.92 14.37 -3.54
C VAL A 115 21.68 15.14 -3.96
N THR A 116 21.13 14.81 -5.15
CA THR A 116 19.90 15.42 -5.65
C THR A 116 18.70 15.13 -4.73
N ILE A 117 18.56 13.88 -4.28
CA ILE A 117 17.47 13.48 -3.37
C ILE A 117 17.60 14.20 -2.03
N CYS A 118 18.79 14.28 -1.44
CA CYS A 118 19.03 15.02 -0.20
C CYS A 118 18.66 16.50 -0.35
N GLN A 119 18.97 17.12 -1.49
CA GLN A 119 18.58 18.50 -1.76
C GLN A 119 17.06 18.66 -1.80
N TRP A 120 16.33 17.71 -2.42
CA TRP A 120 14.87 17.74 -2.42
C TRP A 120 14.29 17.60 -1.01
N ILE A 121 14.87 16.75 -0.17
CA ILE A 121 14.45 16.59 1.23
C ILE A 121 14.64 17.89 2.00
N VAL A 122 15.80 18.53 1.89
CA VAL A 122 16.09 19.80 2.56
C VAL A 122 15.14 20.90 2.10
N ASN A 123 14.93 21.04 0.79
CA ASN A 123 14.01 22.02 0.23
C ASN A 123 12.56 21.76 0.66
N ALA A 124 12.12 20.50 0.63
CA ALA A 124 10.77 20.13 1.04
C ALA A 124 10.52 20.45 2.52
N TRP A 125 11.50 20.27 3.41
CA TRP A 125 11.38 20.68 4.81
C TRP A 125 11.39 22.20 5.00
N ALA A 126 12.20 22.93 4.23
CA ALA A 126 12.25 24.39 4.29
C ALA A 126 10.93 25.04 3.85
N ASP A 127 10.22 24.42 2.90
CA ASP A 127 8.93 24.90 2.38
C ASP A 127 7.73 24.58 3.30
N ILE A 128 7.91 23.72 4.31
CA ILE A 128 6.84 23.41 5.26
C ILE A 128 6.70 24.57 6.25
N SER A 129 5.57 25.28 6.14
CA SER A 129 5.28 26.38 7.04
C SER A 129 5.00 25.91 8.47
N VAL A 130 5.37 26.75 9.45
CA VAL A 130 5.04 26.53 10.87
C VAL A 130 3.52 26.41 11.06
N SER A 131 2.72 27.12 10.26
CA SER A 131 1.25 27.02 10.28
C SER A 131 0.75 25.62 9.90
N THR A 132 1.43 24.92 8.98
CA THR A 132 1.11 23.53 8.61
C THR A 132 1.34 22.59 9.79
N VAL A 133 2.44 22.79 10.52
CA VAL A 133 2.75 22.02 11.74
C VAL A 133 1.69 22.30 12.81
N VAL A 134 1.41 23.57 13.12
CA VAL A 134 0.41 23.96 14.13
C VAL A 134 -0.98 23.41 13.79
N ARG A 135 -1.42 23.49 12.51
CA ARG A 135 -2.70 22.92 12.06
C ARG A 135 -2.75 21.41 12.25
N ALA A 136 -1.65 20.70 11.99
CA ALA A 136 -1.60 19.27 12.16
C ALA A 136 -1.68 18.85 13.64
N PHE A 137 -1.02 19.59 14.53
CA PHE A 137 -1.10 19.38 15.99
C PHE A 137 -2.49 19.74 16.56
N ARG A 138 -3.15 20.76 16.01
CA ARG A 138 -4.54 21.11 16.34
C ARG A 138 -5.51 20.01 15.89
N LYS A 139 -5.33 19.50 14.66
CA LYS A 139 -6.18 18.44 14.10
C LYS A 139 -6.01 17.09 14.82
N ALA A 140 -4.82 16.84 15.39
CA ALA A 140 -4.56 15.71 16.26
C ALA A 140 -5.14 15.87 17.68
N GLY A 141 -5.73 17.03 18.01
CA GLY A 141 -6.28 17.31 19.34
C GLY A 141 -5.23 17.49 20.44
N ILE A 142 -3.95 17.68 20.09
CA ILE A 142 -2.85 17.83 21.06
C ILE A 142 -2.74 19.28 21.55
N VAL A 143 -2.95 20.25 20.66
CA VAL A 143 -2.98 21.67 21.02
C VAL A 143 -4.43 22.11 21.15
N THR A 144 -4.81 22.51 22.36
CA THR A 144 -6.09 23.16 22.65
C THR A 144 -5.83 24.63 22.88
N GLU A 145 -6.20 25.49 21.94
CA GLU A 145 -6.24 26.93 22.20
C GLU A 145 -7.66 27.46 22.00
N MET A 146 -8.05 28.32 22.93
CA MET A 146 -9.32 29.01 23.08
C MET A 146 -9.73 29.73 21.78
N PRO A 147 -11.03 29.95 21.52
CA PRO A 147 -11.49 30.46 20.23
C PRO A 147 -11.07 31.91 20.04
N ASP A 148 -9.95 32.13 19.35
CA ASP A 148 -9.71 33.42 18.72
C ASP A 148 -10.53 33.47 17.43
N ASN A 149 -11.58 34.30 17.51
CA ASN A 149 -12.49 34.66 16.45
C ASN A 149 -11.73 35.43 15.36
N THR A 150 -11.00 34.72 14.50
CA THR A 150 -10.61 35.22 13.18
C THR A 150 -11.05 34.21 12.14
N SER A 151 -12.18 34.51 11.51
CA SER A 151 -12.65 33.86 10.30
C SER A 151 -11.68 34.17 9.16
N ASN A 152 -10.58 33.42 9.08
CA ASN A 152 -9.79 33.35 7.86
C ASN A 152 -10.27 32.14 7.10
N THR A 153 -11.32 32.34 6.30
CA THR A 153 -11.58 31.50 5.14
C THR A 153 -10.47 31.81 4.14
N ASP A 154 -9.36 31.07 4.20
CA ASP A 154 -8.34 31.11 3.15
C ASP A 154 -8.89 30.36 1.91
N PRO A 155 -8.88 30.95 0.70
CA PRO A 155 -9.57 30.39 -0.48
C PRO A 155 -8.85 29.24 -1.19
N ASP A 156 -7.68 28.78 -0.72
CA ASP A 156 -6.82 27.83 -1.45
C ASP A 156 -6.96 26.37 -0.97
N ASP A 157 -8.13 26.01 -0.41
CA ASP A 157 -8.46 24.64 0.03
C ASP A 157 -9.17 23.84 -1.08
N ASP A 158 -8.63 23.90 -2.31
CA ASP A 158 -8.98 22.98 -3.41
C ASP A 158 -7.72 22.29 -3.96
N PHE A 159 -6.88 21.77 -3.06
CA PHE A 159 -5.93 20.73 -3.45
C PHE A 159 -6.65 19.38 -3.45
N ASP A 160 -7.52 19.28 -4.45
CA ASP A 160 -8.10 18.12 -5.09
C ASP A 160 -7.78 16.75 -4.43
N GLU A 161 -8.83 16.10 -3.92
CA GLU A 161 -8.86 14.66 -3.65
C GLU A 161 -8.83 13.83 -4.95
N THR A 162 -8.05 14.21 -5.96
CA THR A 162 -7.79 13.32 -7.09
C THR A 162 -6.78 12.28 -6.64
N GLU A 163 -7.28 11.12 -6.19
CA GLU A 163 -6.51 9.87 -6.16
C GLU A 163 -5.97 9.61 -7.58
N PRO A 164 -4.66 9.73 -7.85
CA PRO A 164 -4.08 9.21 -9.07
C PRO A 164 -3.76 7.74 -8.80
N ALA A 165 -4.80 6.92 -8.61
CA ALA A 165 -4.66 5.49 -8.31
C ALA A 165 -3.84 4.73 -9.37
N MET A 166 -3.72 5.28 -10.59
CA MET A 166 -2.93 4.70 -11.68
C MET A 166 -1.43 4.95 -11.56
N LEU A 167 -0.97 6.03 -10.91
CA LEU A 167 0.46 6.34 -10.79
C LEU A 167 1.10 5.59 -9.61
N ASP A 168 0.36 5.38 -8.53
CA ASP A 168 0.83 4.65 -7.33
C ASP A 168 1.18 3.18 -7.65
N ALA A 169 0.42 2.55 -8.53
CA ALA A 169 0.69 1.17 -8.99
C ALA A 169 1.99 1.07 -9.81
N VAL A 170 2.31 2.08 -10.62
CA VAL A 170 3.54 2.13 -11.43
C VAL A 170 4.74 2.39 -10.53
N PHE A 171 4.61 3.27 -9.53
CA PHE A 171 5.64 3.51 -8.51
C PHE A 171 5.92 2.28 -7.65
N ALA A 172 4.88 1.57 -7.21
CA ALA A 172 5.04 0.33 -6.46
C ALA A 172 5.71 -0.77 -7.29
N GLN A 173 5.46 -0.83 -8.60
CA GLN A 173 6.18 -1.75 -9.50
C GLN A 173 7.65 -1.34 -9.70
N LEU A 174 7.96 -0.04 -9.70
CA LEU A 174 9.33 0.46 -9.87
C LEU A 174 10.22 0.20 -8.64
N PHE A 175 9.66 0.29 -7.43
CA PHE A 175 10.39 -0.04 -6.19
C PHE A 175 10.52 -1.55 -5.95
N ASN A 176 9.56 -2.35 -6.41
CA ASN A 176 9.58 -3.81 -6.25
C ASN A 176 10.38 -4.55 -7.35
N SER A 177 10.84 -3.88 -8.41
CA SER A 177 11.61 -4.53 -9.48
C SER A 177 13.13 -4.57 -9.23
N ASP A 178 13.60 -4.07 -8.08
CA ASP A 178 15.02 -3.93 -7.76
C ASP A 178 15.46 -4.77 -6.54
N THR A 179 14.80 -5.90 -6.32
CA THR A 179 15.33 -6.98 -5.49
C THR A 179 15.90 -8.07 -6.40
N GLU A 180 17.00 -7.79 -7.07
CA GLU A 180 17.91 -8.84 -7.51
C GLU A 180 19.05 -8.86 -6.50
N GLU A 181 19.17 -9.98 -5.79
CA GLU A 181 20.27 -10.29 -4.89
C GLU A 181 21.55 -10.37 -5.75
N GLU A 182 22.33 -9.28 -5.82
CA GLU A 182 23.71 -9.42 -6.28
C GLU A 182 24.47 -10.20 -5.21
N GLU A 183 24.78 -11.46 -5.55
CA GLU A 183 25.63 -12.37 -4.78
C GLU A 183 27.01 -11.71 -4.61
N PHE A 184 27.29 -11.29 -3.39
CA PHE A 184 28.53 -10.64 -2.99
C PHE A 184 29.71 -11.59 -3.20
N GLU A 185 30.43 -11.44 -4.32
CA GLU A 185 31.73 -12.09 -4.53
C GLU A 185 32.77 -11.42 -3.63
N GLY A 186 33.23 -12.17 -2.63
CA GLY A 186 34.14 -11.71 -1.58
C GLY A 186 35.48 -11.20 -2.12
N PHE A 187 36.11 -10.34 -1.32
CA PHE A 187 37.45 -9.82 -1.58
C PHE A 187 38.46 -10.97 -1.73
N LEU A 188 39.12 -11.03 -2.89
CA LEU A 188 40.33 -11.82 -3.04
C LEU A 188 41.45 -11.10 -2.29
N ASP A 189 41.98 -11.74 -1.25
CA ASP A 189 43.19 -11.31 -0.57
C ASP A 189 44.38 -11.55 -1.51
N GLU A 190 45.10 -10.48 -1.87
CA GLU A 190 46.40 -10.56 -2.52
C GLU A 190 47.48 -10.81 -1.44
N GLU A 191 48.22 -11.92 -1.57
CA GLU A 191 49.50 -12.18 -0.90
C GLU A 191 50.66 -11.96 -1.87
#